data_AF-A0A959Z984-F1
#
_entry.id   AF-A0A959Z984-F1
#
_cell.length_a   1.000
_cell.length_b   1.000
_cell.length_c   1.000
_cell.angle_alpha   90.00
_cell.angle_beta   90.00
_cell.angle_gamma   90.00
#
_symmetry.space_group_name_H-M   'P 1'
#
loop_
_entity.id
_entity.type
_entity.pdbx_description
1 polymer ?
#
loop_
_entity_poly.entity_id
_entity_poly.type
_entity_poly.pdbx_seq_one_letter_code
_entity_poly.pdbx_strand_id
1 'polypeptide(L)'
;MAIRKDITVDVQRMLENLKKRFESKKFLFGKAIDDAVFEIEKIKASLPKEMKDAASLTRETERILVGADEEAAAIMTQAQAKAESMVKEAETKAESILQQAQLQQTQMVDENEILRIAKSQSEEIRNSAERDAREMRRGADQYASDVLNNLENVVGRVLGAVERARQEVQPEQPAQTRAVVELGEQTSRERAKV
;
A
#
# COMPACT_ATOMS: atom_id res chain seq x y z
N MET A 1 -52.17 -36.06 33.69
CA MET A 1 -51.23 -35.61 34.76
C MET A 1 -51.86 -35.88 36.14
N ALA A 2 -52.12 -37.15 36.46
CA ALA A 2 -52.96 -37.55 37.60
C ALA A 2 -52.22 -38.49 38.59
N ILE A 3 -50.91 -38.33 38.71
CA ILE A 3 -50.03 -39.19 39.53
C ILE A 3 -49.20 -38.31 40.47
N ARG A 4 -49.85 -37.36 41.14
CA ARG A 4 -49.33 -36.77 42.37
C ARG A 4 -50.41 -36.91 43.42
N LYS A 5 -50.77 -38.16 43.76
CA LYS A 5 -51.40 -38.41 45.05
C LYS A 5 -50.48 -37.77 46.07
N ASP A 6 -51.03 -36.86 46.86
CA ASP A 6 -50.29 -36.06 47.82
C ASP A 6 -49.52 -37.02 48.72
N ILE A 7 -48.20 -37.11 48.51
CA ILE A 7 -47.32 -38.06 49.21
C ILE A 7 -47.51 -37.90 50.72
N THR A 8 -47.86 -36.69 51.16
CA THR A 8 -48.27 -36.37 52.54
C THR A 8 -49.45 -37.20 53.02
N VAL A 9 -50.50 -37.30 52.21
CA VAL A 9 -51.71 -38.09 52.51
C VAL A 9 -51.39 -39.58 52.54
N ASP A 10 -50.54 -40.05 51.61
CA ASP A 10 -50.16 -41.46 51.55
C ASP A 10 -49.29 -41.88 52.75
N VAL A 11 -48.31 -41.07 53.17
CA VAL A 11 -47.47 -41.38 54.34
C VAL A 11 -48.27 -41.26 55.65
N GLN A 12 -49.16 -40.28 55.79
CA GLN A 12 -50.05 -40.18 56.94
C GLN A 12 -50.96 -41.41 57.08
N ARG A 13 -51.51 -41.90 55.97
CA ARG A 13 -52.31 -43.12 55.93
C ARG A 13 -51.50 -44.36 56.31
N MET A 14 -50.24 -44.44 55.88
CA MET A 14 -49.33 -45.53 56.28
C MET A 14 -49.03 -45.51 57.78
N LEU A 15 -48.78 -44.34 58.37
CA LEU A 15 -48.57 -44.19 59.81
C LEU A 15 -49.82 -44.56 60.63
N GLU A 16 -51.00 -44.20 60.15
CA GLU A 16 -52.25 -44.57 60.82
C GLU A 16 -52.52 -46.09 60.78
N ASN A 17 -52.24 -46.71 59.63
CA ASN A 17 -52.32 -48.17 59.50
C ASN A 17 -51.28 -48.89 60.37
N LEU A 18 -50.08 -48.31 60.50
CA LEU A 18 -49.03 -48.82 61.37
C LEU A 18 -49.46 -48.76 62.84
N LYS A 19 -49.97 -47.59 63.28
CA LYS A 19 -50.53 -47.41 64.63
C LYS A 19 -51.60 -48.45 64.97
N LYS A 20 -52.59 -48.63 64.10
CA LYS A 20 -53.67 -49.63 64.29
C LYS A 20 -53.15 -51.06 64.45
N ARG A 21 -52.07 -51.42 63.74
CA ARG A 21 -51.42 -52.75 63.84
C ARG A 21 -50.64 -52.95 65.13
N PHE A 22 -50.09 -51.88 65.69
CA PHE A 22 -49.43 -51.92 67.01
C PHE A 22 -50.46 -52.00 68.14
N GLU A 23 -51.52 -51.20 68.07
CA GLU A 23 -52.62 -51.21 69.04
C GLU A 23 -53.32 -52.58 69.12
N SER A 24 -53.50 -53.28 67.99
CA SER A 24 -54.12 -54.61 67.97
C SER A 24 -53.29 -55.70 68.67
N LYS A 25 -51.97 -55.49 68.86
CA LYS A 25 -51.07 -56.41 69.55
C LYS A 25 -50.80 -56.01 71.01
N LYS A 26 -51.38 -54.90 71.48
CA LYS A 26 -51.16 -54.32 72.83
C LYS A 26 -51.35 -55.34 73.96
N PHE A 27 -52.25 -56.30 73.78
CA PHE A 27 -52.51 -57.37 74.74
C PHE A 27 -51.30 -58.28 75.03
N LEU A 28 -50.36 -58.42 74.09
CA LEU A 28 -49.21 -59.32 74.22
C LEU A 28 -47.95 -58.63 74.76
N PHE A 29 -47.80 -57.32 74.60
CA PHE A 29 -46.55 -56.60 74.91
C PHE A 29 -46.72 -55.22 75.57
N GLY A 30 -47.94 -54.89 76.04
CA GLY A 30 -48.29 -53.75 76.91
C GLY A 30 -47.40 -52.50 76.75
N LYS A 31 -46.42 -52.36 77.63
CA LYS A 31 -45.52 -51.19 77.71
C LYS A 31 -44.72 -50.93 76.43
N ALA A 32 -44.15 -51.97 75.80
CA ALA A 32 -43.33 -51.79 74.60
C ALA A 32 -44.15 -51.31 73.39
N ILE A 33 -45.45 -51.65 73.37
CA ILE A 33 -46.38 -51.18 72.33
C ILE A 33 -46.82 -49.75 72.61
N ASP A 34 -47.02 -49.38 73.87
CA ASP A 34 -47.34 -48.00 74.25
C ASP A 34 -46.20 -47.03 73.89
N ASP A 35 -44.94 -47.42 74.13
CA ASP A 35 -43.76 -46.63 73.75
C ASP A 35 -43.67 -46.47 72.22
N ALA A 36 -43.93 -47.54 71.45
CA ALA A 36 -43.92 -47.49 69.99
C ALA A 36 -45.06 -46.64 69.40
N VAL A 37 -46.26 -46.72 69.97
CA VAL A 37 -47.41 -45.89 69.55
C VAL A 37 -47.14 -44.42 69.85
N PHE A 38 -46.50 -44.11 70.98
CA PHE A 38 -46.09 -42.75 71.33
C PHE A 38 -45.10 -42.15 70.32
N GLU A 39 -44.07 -42.90 69.92
CA GLU A 39 -43.12 -42.44 68.90
C GLU A 39 -43.78 -42.28 67.51
N ILE A 40 -44.74 -43.14 67.15
CA ILE A 40 -45.52 -43.00 65.91
C ILE A 40 -46.36 -41.70 65.93
N GLU A 41 -46.96 -41.35 67.06
CA GLU A 41 -47.71 -40.09 67.20
C GLU A 41 -46.78 -38.88 67.08
N LYS A 42 -45.59 -38.94 67.67
CA LYS A 42 -44.58 -37.88 67.53
C LYS A 42 -44.13 -37.70 66.08
N ILE A 43 -43.86 -38.79 65.37
CA ILE A 43 -43.55 -38.76 63.93
C ILE A 43 -44.72 -38.20 63.13
N LYS A 44 -45.95 -38.63 63.41
CA LYS A 44 -47.16 -38.15 62.73
C LYS A 44 -47.39 -36.65 62.96
N ALA A 45 -47.04 -36.13 64.13
CA ALA A 45 -47.18 -34.72 64.48
C ALA A 45 -46.13 -33.83 63.79
N SER A 46 -44.88 -34.30 63.65
CA SER A 46 -43.82 -33.51 63.01
C SER A 46 -43.87 -33.60 61.48
N LEU A 47 -44.09 -34.81 60.94
CA LEU A 47 -43.93 -35.14 59.51
C LEU A 47 -44.59 -34.15 58.54
N PRO A 48 -45.82 -33.62 58.77
CA PRO A 48 -46.44 -32.68 57.85
C PRO A 48 -45.62 -31.40 57.65
N LYS A 49 -44.96 -30.93 58.71
CA LYS A 49 -44.09 -29.75 58.66
C LYS A 49 -42.85 -30.05 57.83
N GLU A 50 -42.15 -31.13 58.12
CA GLU A 50 -40.94 -31.51 57.37
C GLU A 50 -41.24 -31.74 55.87
N MET A 51 -42.38 -32.35 55.54
CA MET A 51 -42.80 -32.53 54.15
C MET A 51 -43.15 -31.20 53.45
N LYS A 52 -43.81 -30.27 54.16
CA LYS A 52 -44.10 -28.93 53.65
C LYS A 52 -42.81 -28.13 53.39
N ASP A 53 -41.83 -28.25 54.29
CA ASP A 53 -40.54 -27.59 54.18
C ASP A 53 -39.76 -28.16 52.98
N ALA A 54 -39.70 -29.49 52.84
CA ALA A 54 -39.05 -30.15 51.69
C ALA A 54 -39.73 -29.80 50.35
N ALA A 55 -41.06 -29.75 50.31
CA ALA A 55 -41.81 -29.36 49.12
C ALA A 55 -41.57 -27.88 48.75
N SER A 56 -41.44 -27.00 49.74
CA SER A 56 -41.15 -25.58 49.51
C SER A 56 -39.73 -25.41 48.98
N LEU A 57 -38.75 -26.12 49.56
CA LEU A 57 -37.37 -26.13 49.09
C LEU A 57 -37.24 -26.67 47.66
N THR A 58 -38.00 -27.72 47.32
CA THR A 58 -38.03 -28.27 45.95
C THR A 58 -38.57 -27.24 44.96
N ARG A 59 -39.64 -26.51 45.31
CA ARG A 59 -40.18 -25.45 44.46
C ARG A 59 -39.22 -24.28 44.29
N GLU A 60 -38.52 -23.91 45.35
CA GLU A 60 -37.53 -22.83 45.31
C GLU A 60 -36.34 -23.22 44.42
N THR A 61 -35.83 -24.43 44.56
CA THR A 61 -34.75 -24.95 43.70
C THR A 61 -35.19 -25.08 42.24
N GLU A 62 -36.40 -25.56 41.96
CA GLU A 62 -36.97 -25.56 40.60
C GLU A 62 -37.03 -24.14 40.02
N ARG A 63 -37.44 -23.15 40.82
CA ARG A 63 -37.49 -21.74 40.39
C ARG A 63 -36.10 -21.19 40.07
N ILE A 64 -35.11 -21.47 40.92
CA ILE A 64 -33.73 -21.02 40.73
C ILE A 64 -33.14 -21.66 39.46
N LEU A 65 -33.37 -22.96 39.25
CA LEU A 65 -32.89 -23.68 38.06
C LEU A 65 -33.46 -23.06 36.78
N VAL A 66 -34.77 -22.82 36.73
CA VAL A 66 -35.39 -22.17 35.57
C VAL A 66 -34.82 -20.78 35.33
N GLY A 67 -34.65 -19.97 36.37
CA GLY A 67 -34.05 -18.64 36.23
C GLY A 67 -32.60 -18.68 35.75
N ALA A 68 -31.79 -19.62 36.26
CA ALA A 68 -30.41 -19.80 35.83
C ALA A 68 -30.31 -20.26 34.38
N ASP A 69 -31.19 -21.16 33.93
CA ASP A 69 -31.24 -21.61 32.54
C ASP A 69 -31.64 -20.46 31.60
N GLU A 70 -32.61 -19.63 31.98
CA GLU A 70 -33.02 -18.44 31.22
C GLU A 70 -31.89 -17.41 31.12
N GLU A 71 -31.20 -17.13 32.23
CA GLU A 71 -30.05 -16.23 32.25
C GLU A 71 -28.89 -16.75 31.40
N ALA A 72 -28.57 -18.05 31.50
CA ALA A 72 -27.54 -18.68 30.69
C ALA A 72 -27.87 -18.57 29.19
N ALA A 73 -29.12 -18.85 28.80
CA ALA A 73 -29.57 -18.72 27.42
C ALA A 73 -29.47 -17.27 26.91
N ALA A 74 -29.82 -16.28 27.75
CA ALA A 74 -29.71 -14.87 27.41
C ALA A 74 -28.23 -14.47 27.20
N ILE A 75 -27.33 -14.87 28.09
CA ILE A 75 -25.89 -14.59 27.98
C ILE A 75 -25.31 -15.22 26.71
N MET A 76 -25.65 -16.47 26.42
CA MET A 76 -25.19 -17.16 25.20
C MET A 76 -25.67 -16.44 23.93
N THR A 77 -26.93 -16.04 23.89
CA THR A 77 -27.49 -15.28 22.75
C THR A 77 -26.77 -13.95 22.55
N GLN A 78 -26.53 -13.20 23.64
CA GLN A 78 -25.80 -11.93 23.57
C GLN A 78 -24.34 -12.12 23.15
N ALA A 79 -23.67 -13.15 23.66
CA ALA A 79 -22.29 -13.47 23.30
C ALA A 79 -22.19 -13.82 21.81
N GLN A 80 -23.12 -14.63 21.30
CA GLN A 80 -23.18 -14.99 19.90
C GLN A 80 -23.42 -13.77 19.00
N ALA A 81 -24.41 -12.94 19.32
CA ALA A 81 -24.68 -11.71 18.56
C ALA A 81 -23.47 -10.76 18.54
N LYS A 82 -22.75 -10.64 19.67
CA LYS A 82 -21.53 -9.82 19.75
C LYS A 82 -20.39 -10.40 18.92
N ALA A 83 -20.22 -11.72 18.92
CA ALA A 83 -19.22 -12.39 18.11
C ALA A 83 -19.51 -12.19 16.61
N GLU A 84 -20.76 -12.36 16.19
CA GLU A 84 -21.18 -12.13 14.80
C GLU A 84 -20.95 -10.68 14.37
N SER A 85 -21.28 -9.70 15.22
CA SER A 85 -21.00 -8.28 14.95
C SER A 85 -19.51 -8.02 14.80
N MET A 86 -18.68 -8.59 15.68
CA MET A 86 -17.23 -8.40 15.63
C MET A 86 -16.60 -8.99 14.36
N VAL A 87 -17.06 -10.18 13.94
CA VAL A 87 -16.61 -10.80 12.68
C VAL A 87 -16.99 -9.91 11.50
N LYS A 88 -18.24 -9.45 11.43
CA LYS A 88 -18.72 -8.58 10.34
C LYS A 88 -17.96 -7.25 10.28
N GLU A 89 -17.69 -6.63 11.43
CA GLU A 89 -16.87 -5.41 11.50
C GLU A 89 -15.44 -5.66 11.03
N ALA A 90 -14.84 -6.79 11.42
CA ALA A 90 -13.49 -7.17 10.99
C ALA A 90 -13.43 -7.41 9.47
N GLU A 91 -14.42 -8.11 8.91
CA GLU A 91 -14.54 -8.33 7.46
C GLU A 91 -14.66 -7.01 6.70
N THR A 92 -15.56 -6.12 7.13
CA THR A 92 -15.76 -4.79 6.51
C THR A 92 -14.47 -3.97 6.56
N LYS A 93 -13.74 -4.02 7.68
CA LYS A 93 -12.48 -3.30 7.84
C LYS A 93 -11.37 -3.89 6.96
N ALA A 94 -11.31 -5.23 6.84
CA ALA A 94 -10.36 -5.90 5.97
C ALA A 94 -10.62 -5.54 4.49
N GLU A 95 -11.88 -5.56 4.05
CA GLU A 95 -12.27 -5.12 2.71
C GLU A 95 -11.86 -3.67 2.43
N SER A 96 -12.11 -2.76 3.38
CA SER A 96 -11.71 -1.36 3.26
C SER A 96 -10.19 -1.19 3.13
N ILE A 97 -9.41 -1.93 3.93
CA ILE A 97 -7.93 -1.92 3.84
C ILE A 97 -7.46 -2.42 2.47
N LEU A 98 -8.04 -3.51 1.96
CA LEU A 98 -7.69 -4.06 0.65
C LEU A 98 -7.99 -3.06 -0.48
N GLN A 99 -9.17 -2.42 -0.44
CA GLN A 99 -9.54 -1.39 -1.41
C GLN A 99 -8.57 -0.20 -1.38
N GLN A 100 -8.22 0.28 -0.19
CA GLN A 100 -7.25 1.39 -0.03
C GLN A 100 -5.87 1.00 -0.53
N ALA A 101 -5.38 -0.19 -0.19
CA ALA A 101 -4.09 -0.69 -0.65
C ALA A 101 -4.04 -0.81 -2.18
N GLN A 102 -5.14 -1.29 -2.80
CA GLN A 102 -5.22 -1.40 -4.26
C GLN A 102 -5.25 -0.04 -4.95
N LEU A 103 -5.96 0.95 -4.39
CA LEU A 103 -5.94 2.32 -4.90
C LEU A 103 -4.54 2.92 -4.83
N GLN A 104 -3.86 2.79 -3.68
CA GLN A 104 -2.50 3.28 -3.50
C GLN A 104 -1.51 2.59 -4.45
N GLN A 105 -1.63 1.28 -4.65
CA GLN A 105 -0.80 0.54 -5.58
C GLN A 105 -0.97 1.07 -7.02
N THR A 106 -2.21 1.26 -7.48
CA THR A 106 -2.48 1.82 -8.81
C THR A 106 -1.86 3.20 -8.96
N GLN A 107 -2.04 4.09 -7.97
CA GLN A 107 -1.45 5.43 -7.98
C GLN A 107 0.08 5.39 -8.05
N MET A 108 0.72 4.53 -7.24
CA MET A 108 2.18 4.39 -7.26
C MET A 108 2.70 3.88 -8.61
N VAL A 109 1.98 2.93 -9.25
CA VAL A 109 2.33 2.42 -10.58
C VAL A 109 2.20 3.51 -11.63
N ASP A 110 1.09 4.26 -11.62
CA ASP A 110 0.84 5.37 -12.54
C ASP A 110 1.92 6.45 -12.38
N GLU A 111 2.27 6.82 -11.15
CA GLU A 111 3.35 7.78 -10.87
C GLU A 111 4.71 7.29 -11.38
N ASN A 112 5.03 5.99 -11.19
CA ASN A 112 6.29 5.43 -11.68
C ASN A 112 6.35 5.40 -13.21
N GLU A 113 5.23 5.09 -13.88
CA GLU A 113 5.17 5.09 -15.33
C GLU A 113 5.36 6.50 -15.90
N ILE A 114 4.69 7.51 -15.34
CA ILE A 114 4.87 8.91 -15.72
C ILE A 114 6.34 9.31 -15.53
N LEU A 115 6.95 8.96 -14.40
CA LEU A 115 8.36 9.25 -14.13
C LEU A 115 9.29 8.58 -15.16
N ARG A 116 9.03 7.32 -15.51
CA ARG A 116 9.78 6.57 -16.52
C ARG A 116 9.68 7.22 -17.90
N ILE A 117 8.47 7.60 -18.33
CA ILE A 117 8.23 8.27 -19.61
C ILE A 117 8.91 9.64 -19.63
N ALA A 118 8.73 10.45 -18.59
CA ALA A 118 9.34 11.77 -18.47
C ALA A 118 10.87 11.69 -18.52
N LYS A 119 11.47 10.68 -17.85
CA LYS A 119 12.91 10.42 -17.92
C LYS A 119 13.37 10.04 -19.34
N SER A 120 12.66 9.12 -20.00
CA SER A 120 12.97 8.73 -21.38
C SER A 120 12.90 9.92 -22.34
N GLN A 121 11.81 10.71 -22.27
CA GLN A 121 11.64 11.92 -23.08
C GLN A 121 12.72 12.96 -22.80
N SER A 122 13.11 13.15 -21.53
CA SER A 122 14.19 14.06 -21.18
C SER A 122 15.53 13.64 -21.78
N GLU A 123 15.84 12.34 -21.76
CA GLU A 123 17.05 11.79 -22.37
C GLU A 123 17.04 11.96 -23.90
N GLU A 124 15.89 11.75 -24.55
CA GLU A 124 15.72 11.99 -25.99
C GLU A 124 15.92 13.46 -26.36
N ILE A 125 15.27 14.39 -25.64
CA ILE A 125 15.41 15.83 -25.85
C ILE A 125 16.87 16.23 -25.68
N ARG A 126 17.53 15.75 -24.62
CA ARG A 126 18.96 16.04 -24.37
C ARG A 126 19.82 15.54 -25.53
N ASN A 127 19.62 14.29 -25.97
CA ASN A 127 20.40 13.70 -27.04
C ASN A 127 20.14 14.39 -28.40
N SER A 128 18.93 14.91 -28.63
CA SER A 128 18.60 15.73 -29.80
C SER A 128 19.29 17.08 -29.72
N ALA A 129 19.12 17.81 -28.62
CA ALA A 129 19.74 19.13 -28.42
C ALA A 129 21.27 19.06 -28.54
N GLU A 130 21.90 18.00 -28.04
CA GLU A 130 23.34 17.77 -28.22
C GLU A 130 23.73 17.53 -29.68
N ARG A 131 22.91 16.82 -30.46
CA ARG A 131 23.13 16.62 -31.90
C ARG A 131 23.01 17.96 -32.63
N ASP A 132 21.93 18.68 -32.38
CA ASP A 132 21.65 19.97 -33.02
C ASP A 132 22.74 20.99 -32.69
N ALA A 133 23.21 21.02 -31.43
CA ALA A 133 24.32 21.88 -31.02
C ALA A 133 25.63 21.52 -31.74
N ARG A 134 25.91 20.21 -31.94
CA ARG A 134 27.10 19.77 -32.69
C ARG A 134 27.00 20.13 -34.17
N GLU A 135 25.83 19.97 -34.78
CA GLU A 135 25.59 20.35 -36.17
C GLU A 135 25.69 21.86 -36.36
N MET A 136 25.07 22.65 -35.49
CA MET A 136 25.16 24.10 -35.49
C MET A 136 26.61 24.57 -35.35
N ARG A 137 27.38 23.96 -34.43
CA ARG A 137 28.81 24.30 -34.26
C ARG A 137 29.61 24.01 -35.53
N ARG A 138 29.42 22.84 -36.14
CA ARG A 138 30.08 22.49 -37.41
C ARG A 138 29.69 23.44 -38.53
N GLY A 139 28.40 23.80 -38.64
CA GLY A 139 27.92 24.76 -39.62
C GLY A 139 28.54 26.16 -39.42
N ALA A 140 28.65 26.60 -38.18
CA ALA A 140 29.30 27.87 -37.83
C ALA A 140 30.81 27.85 -38.15
N ASP A 141 31.51 26.77 -37.83
CA ASP A 141 32.94 26.58 -38.14
C ASP A 141 33.17 26.60 -39.66
N GLN A 142 32.31 25.90 -40.42
CA GLN A 142 32.36 25.87 -41.89
C GLN A 142 32.13 27.27 -42.47
N TYR A 143 31.07 27.96 -42.02
CA TYR A 143 30.77 29.32 -42.45
C TYR A 143 31.91 30.29 -42.15
N ALA A 144 32.50 30.21 -40.95
CA ALA A 144 33.65 31.01 -40.58
C ALA A 144 34.85 30.75 -41.50
N SER A 145 35.12 29.47 -41.82
CA SER A 145 36.20 29.11 -42.75
C SER A 145 35.94 29.67 -44.15
N ASP A 146 34.72 29.59 -44.67
CA ASP A 146 34.37 30.11 -46.00
C ASP A 146 34.51 31.63 -46.07
N VAL A 147 34.09 32.35 -45.02
CA VAL A 147 34.26 33.80 -44.92
C VAL A 147 35.74 34.17 -44.88
N LEU A 148 36.55 33.46 -44.08
CA LEU A 148 37.98 33.71 -43.96
C LEU A 148 38.72 33.42 -45.29
N ASN A 149 38.38 32.32 -45.97
CA ASN A 149 38.95 31.98 -47.28
C ASN A 149 38.61 33.05 -48.33
N ASN A 150 37.37 33.56 -48.33
CA ASN A 150 36.98 34.65 -49.21
C ASN A 150 37.75 35.94 -48.91
N LEU A 151 37.92 36.28 -47.63
CA LEU A 151 38.70 37.43 -47.21
C LEU A 151 40.17 37.31 -47.65
N GLU A 152 40.80 36.14 -47.45
CA GLU A 152 42.16 35.85 -47.89
C GLU A 152 42.32 36.05 -49.40
N ASN A 153 41.39 35.52 -50.20
CA ASN A 153 41.40 35.70 -51.65
C ASN A 153 41.27 37.17 -52.09
N VAL A 154 40.50 37.98 -51.37
CA VAL A 154 40.37 39.41 -51.64
C VAL A 154 41.65 40.15 -51.29
N VAL A 155 42.20 39.90 -50.09
CA VAL A 155 43.45 40.52 -49.63
C VAL A 155 44.61 40.14 -50.55
N GLY A 156 44.73 38.87 -50.95
CA GLY A 156 45.76 38.42 -51.89
C GLY A 156 45.67 39.12 -53.25
N ARG A 157 44.46 39.34 -53.78
CA ARG A 157 44.26 40.13 -55.01
C ARG A 157 44.70 41.58 -54.87
N VAL A 158 44.38 42.21 -53.75
CA VAL A 158 44.80 43.59 -53.45
C VAL A 158 46.31 43.68 -53.30
N LEU A 159 46.94 42.77 -52.56
CA LEU A 159 48.40 42.70 -52.41
C LEU A 159 49.09 42.53 -53.76
N GLY A 160 48.63 41.60 -54.60
CA GLY A 160 49.20 41.41 -55.93
C GLY A 160 49.06 42.64 -56.83
N ALA A 161 47.97 43.42 -56.69
CA ALA A 161 47.83 44.69 -57.40
C ALA A 161 48.83 45.76 -56.89
N VAL A 162 49.03 45.84 -55.58
CA VAL A 162 50.03 46.73 -54.96
C VAL A 162 51.44 46.36 -55.36
N GLU A 163 51.78 45.08 -55.42
CA GLU A 163 53.11 44.61 -55.85
C GLU A 163 53.40 44.96 -57.30
N ARG A 164 52.44 44.76 -58.21
CA ARG A 164 52.55 45.20 -59.61
C ARG A 164 52.75 46.71 -59.72
N ALA A 165 51.92 47.50 -59.03
CA ALA A 165 52.07 48.95 -58.99
C ALA A 165 53.44 49.37 -58.44
N ARG A 166 53.98 48.64 -57.45
CA ARG A 166 55.33 48.89 -56.91
C ARG A 166 56.44 48.54 -57.89
N GLN A 167 56.28 47.48 -58.69
CA GLN A 167 57.23 47.11 -59.75
C GLN A 167 57.26 48.14 -60.87
N GLU A 168 56.11 48.69 -61.26
CA GLU A 168 56.02 49.78 -62.25
C GLU A 168 56.68 51.07 -61.76
N VAL A 169 56.69 51.32 -60.45
CA VAL A 169 57.29 52.51 -59.83
C VAL A 169 58.78 52.31 -59.50
N GLN A 170 59.32 51.09 -59.57
CA GLN A 170 60.77 50.88 -59.45
C GLN A 170 61.46 51.40 -60.72
N PRO A 171 62.30 52.45 -60.62
CA PRO A 171 62.95 53.00 -61.80
C PRO A 171 63.99 52.01 -62.31
N GLU A 172 63.93 51.67 -63.60
CA GLU A 172 65.04 51.04 -64.28
C GLU A 172 66.28 51.94 -64.17
N GLN A 173 67.37 51.42 -63.59
CA GLN A 173 68.68 52.06 -63.68
C GLN A 173 69.12 52.06 -65.16
N PRO A 174 69.62 53.20 -65.70
CA PRO A 174 70.00 53.30 -67.10
C PRO A 174 71.36 52.62 -67.32
N ALA A 175 71.36 51.45 -67.95
CA ALA A 175 72.59 50.80 -68.42
C ALA A 175 72.96 51.29 -69.83
N GLN A 176 73.68 52.42 -69.84
CA GLN A 176 74.87 52.67 -70.66
C GLN A 176 74.70 52.85 -72.19
N THR A 177 74.58 54.12 -72.56
CA THR A 177 75.47 54.76 -73.54
C THR A 177 76.93 54.36 -73.32
N ARG A 178 77.53 53.52 -74.19
CA ARG A 178 78.95 53.60 -74.66
C ARG A 178 79.33 52.41 -75.54
N ALA A 179 79.26 52.63 -76.86
CA ALA A 179 79.95 51.98 -77.99
C ALA A 179 78.94 51.99 -79.15
N VAL A 180 79.00 52.90 -80.12
CA VAL A 180 80.10 53.08 -81.08
C VAL A 180 80.05 54.52 -81.61
N VAL A 181 81.01 55.33 -81.16
CA VAL A 181 81.41 56.61 -81.78
C VAL A 181 82.35 56.34 -82.98
N GLU A 182 82.44 55.10 -83.46
CA GLU A 182 83.55 54.64 -84.33
C GLU A 182 83.19 54.32 -85.79
N LEU A 183 81.98 54.59 -86.26
CA LEU A 183 81.64 54.40 -87.69
C LEU A 183 81.35 55.71 -88.45
N GLY A 184 81.61 56.86 -87.81
CA GLY A 184 81.60 58.18 -88.44
C GLY A 184 82.80 58.48 -89.36
N GLU A 185 83.78 57.57 -89.48
CA GLU A 185 85.02 57.82 -90.25
C GLU A 185 85.22 56.96 -91.51
N GLN A 186 84.38 55.95 -91.78
CA GLN A 186 84.63 55.03 -92.92
C GLN A 186 83.76 55.26 -94.17
N THR A 187 82.57 55.87 -94.09
CA THR A 187 81.71 56.05 -95.28
C THR A 187 81.92 57.37 -96.02
N SER A 188 82.68 58.33 -95.46
CA SER A 188 83.11 59.56 -96.16
C SER A 188 84.21 59.34 -97.21
N ARG A 189 84.70 58.10 -97.40
CA ARG A 189 85.76 57.77 -98.39
C ARG A 189 85.29 57.02 -99.64
N GLU A 190 84.04 56.54 -99.72
CA GLU A 190 83.64 55.60 -100.80
C GLU A 190 82.59 56.12 -101.80
N ARG A 191 82.15 57.38 -101.74
CA ARG A 191 81.29 57.98 -102.81
C ARG A 191 81.90 59.20 -103.51
N ALA A 192 83.21 59.42 -103.35
CA ALA A 192 83.96 60.43 -104.10
C ALA A 192 84.76 59.86 -105.30
N LYS A 193 84.60 58.57 -105.62
CA LYS A 193 85.18 57.96 -106.83
C LYS A 193 84.25 56.89 -107.39
N VAL A 194 83.49 57.24 -108.42
CA VAL A 194 83.15 56.51 -109.67
C VAL A 194 81.95 57.21 -110.30
#